data_AF-A0A3R9PVL3-F1
#
_entry.id   AF-A0A3R9PVL3-F1
#
_cell.length_a   1.000
_cell.length_b   1.000
_cell.length_c   1.000
_cell.angle_alpha   90.00
_cell.angle_beta   90.00
_cell.angle_gamma   90.00
#
_symmetry.space_group_name_H-M   'P 1'
#
loop_
_entity.id
_entity.type
_entity.pdbx_description
1 polymer ?
#
loop_
_entity_poly.entity_id
_entity_poly.type
_entity_poly.pdbx_seq_one_letter_code
_entity_poly.pdbx_strand_id
1 'polypeptide(L)'
;MAFLIETPYYPSSTFVHFLFINSFLCFNSIKKYFYARKKKTFAKVLLRNKRKKQRHKVYIDHQRKFYDTMRRSLLVSATDYDDSTIEAILKLVKPDLICFIGDDFRRTFGNDLIEKMNWMTGGNVVWIDSDLADVHAVMDAVDEAVGRASAEEVDEVYVNVTPGRSLASIALYTKACLRGFVAVAEVDGRAIRVPIVPYNSLPWQALEILRVLHEDFDGRASLADLSGRVNLGGEEGRSKIALTDYYINKYLKGKYVSVELVEKKLYVNITEVGESIARRYSDFMSYEERMPLKKKMKKKIVEKIVGDKS
;
A
#
# COMPACT_ATOMS: atom_id res chain seq x y z
N MET A 1 104.48 -6.83 31.00
CA MET A 1 104.45 -5.86 29.89
C MET A 1 103.03 -5.34 29.78
N ALA A 2 102.83 -4.09 30.17
CA ALA A 2 101.55 -3.40 30.09
C ALA A 2 101.26 -2.99 28.63
N PHE A 3 99.98 -2.94 28.25
CA PHE A 3 99.42 -1.78 27.55
C PHE A 3 97.92 -1.66 27.84
N LEU A 4 97.57 -0.53 28.48
CA LEU A 4 96.27 0.12 28.44
C LEU A 4 95.90 0.46 26.98
N ILE A 5 94.60 0.59 26.68
CA ILE A 5 93.99 1.83 26.13
C ILE A 5 92.46 1.62 26.01
N GLU A 6 91.79 2.40 26.85
CA GLU A 6 90.50 3.09 26.72
C GLU A 6 89.57 2.77 25.54
N THR A 7 88.35 2.38 25.90
CA THR A 7 87.14 2.51 25.09
C THR A 7 86.65 3.97 25.11
N PRO A 8 86.37 4.61 23.96
CA PRO A 8 85.57 5.82 23.92
C PRO A 8 84.08 5.48 23.75
N TYR A 9 83.31 6.12 24.63
CA TYR A 9 81.86 6.24 24.65
C TYR A 9 81.35 7.20 23.54
N TYR A 10 80.03 7.13 23.25
CA TYR A 10 79.11 8.05 22.55
C TYR A 10 78.52 7.58 21.19
N PRO A 11 77.25 7.94 20.87
CA PRO A 11 76.04 7.87 21.68
C PRO A 11 74.90 7.08 21.00
N SER A 12 74.06 6.47 21.82
CA SER A 12 72.92 5.61 21.50
C SER A 12 71.62 6.33 21.09
N SER A 13 71.63 7.64 20.79
CA SER A 13 70.39 8.42 20.57
C SER A 13 70.00 8.64 19.11
N THR A 14 70.95 8.72 18.17
CA THR A 14 70.67 8.98 16.75
C THR A 14 70.16 7.75 16.00
N PHE A 15 70.63 6.55 16.36
CA PHE A 15 70.21 5.30 15.71
C PHE A 15 68.77 4.91 16.08
N VAL A 16 68.36 5.17 17.33
CA VAL A 16 67.00 4.91 17.80
C VAL A 16 66.01 5.91 17.18
N HIS A 17 66.39 7.18 17.02
CA HIS A 17 65.54 8.17 16.35
C HIS A 17 65.37 7.91 14.84
N PHE A 18 66.40 7.42 14.15
CA PHE A 18 66.31 7.12 12.71
C PHE A 18 65.42 5.90 12.40
N LEU A 19 65.44 4.88 13.28
CA LEU A 19 64.54 3.72 13.20
C LEU A 19 63.09 4.08 13.57
N PHE A 20 62.87 5.01 14.50
CA PHE A 20 61.52 5.45 14.88
C PHE A 20 60.86 6.31 13.79
N ILE A 21 61.59 7.24 13.17
CA ILE A 21 61.06 8.14 12.13
C ILE A 21 60.67 7.36 10.86
N ASN A 22 61.50 6.40 10.43
CA ASN A 22 61.17 5.55 9.28
C ASN A 22 59.99 4.60 9.55
N SER A 23 59.86 4.09 10.77
CA SER A 23 58.72 3.24 11.17
C SER A 23 57.40 4.02 11.22
N PHE A 24 57.43 5.28 11.67
CA PHE A 24 56.25 6.16 11.76
C PHE A 24 55.77 6.65 10.38
N LEU A 25 56.69 6.93 9.46
CA LEU A 25 56.37 7.28 8.06
C LEU A 25 55.79 6.07 7.30
N CYS A 26 56.31 4.87 7.52
CA CYS A 26 55.72 3.63 6.99
C CYS A 26 54.31 3.37 7.56
N PHE A 27 54.09 3.59 8.87
CA PHE A 27 52.76 3.41 9.48
C PHE A 27 51.72 4.41 8.97
N ASN A 28 52.10 5.67 8.76
CA ASN A 28 51.19 6.69 8.20
C ASN A 28 50.88 6.44 6.72
N SER A 29 51.85 5.95 5.95
CA SER A 29 51.64 5.51 4.56
C SER A 29 50.67 4.32 4.49
N ILE A 30 50.86 3.30 5.34
CA ILE A 30 49.99 2.12 5.42
C ILE A 30 48.57 2.51 5.87
N LYS A 31 48.41 3.40 6.86
CA LYS A 31 47.10 3.92 7.27
C LYS A 31 46.40 4.69 6.15
N LYS A 32 47.10 5.57 5.41
CA LYS A 32 46.54 6.25 4.22
C LYS A 32 46.16 5.26 3.12
N TYR A 33 46.98 4.23 2.87
CA TYR A 33 46.72 3.20 1.88
C TYR A 33 45.49 2.37 2.25
N PHE A 34 45.34 1.97 3.52
CA PHE A 34 44.17 1.25 4.02
C PHE A 34 42.90 2.09 4.01
N TYR A 35 42.98 3.39 4.36
CA TYR A 35 41.83 4.30 4.27
C TYR A 35 41.39 4.56 2.83
N ALA A 36 42.34 4.76 1.91
CA ALA A 36 42.05 4.94 0.49
C ALA A 36 41.48 3.66 -0.15
N ARG A 37 42.01 2.49 0.23
CA ARG A 37 41.53 1.19 -0.24
C ARG A 37 40.14 0.87 0.32
N LYS A 38 39.87 1.14 1.60
CA LYS A 38 38.53 1.03 2.22
C LYS A 38 37.51 2.00 1.61
N LYS A 39 37.88 3.26 1.32
CA LYS A 39 36.99 4.21 0.62
C LYS A 39 36.66 3.75 -0.79
N LYS A 40 37.65 3.24 -1.55
CA LYS A 40 37.43 2.69 -2.91
C LYS A 40 36.56 1.43 -2.91
N THR A 41 36.69 0.54 -1.93
CA THR A 41 35.78 -0.62 -1.79
C THR A 41 34.39 -0.18 -1.33
N PHE A 42 34.26 0.74 -0.38
CA PHE A 42 32.96 1.22 0.09
C PHE A 42 32.17 1.96 -1.01
N ALA A 43 32.84 2.82 -1.78
CA ALA A 43 32.24 3.47 -2.95
C ALA A 43 31.83 2.46 -4.04
N LYS A 44 32.65 1.44 -4.30
CA LYS A 44 32.29 0.34 -5.23
C LYS A 44 31.11 -0.49 -4.72
N VAL A 45 31.00 -0.74 -3.42
CA VAL A 45 29.88 -1.46 -2.79
C VAL A 45 28.61 -0.61 -2.84
N LEU A 46 28.69 0.69 -2.55
CA LEU A 46 27.57 1.64 -2.68
C LEU A 46 27.09 1.75 -4.13
N LEU A 47 28.00 1.85 -5.11
CA LEU A 47 27.66 1.84 -6.54
C LEU A 47 27.04 0.52 -6.99
N ARG A 48 27.52 -0.63 -6.48
CA ARG A 48 26.91 -1.94 -6.71
C ARG A 48 25.51 -2.03 -6.10
N ASN A 49 25.29 -1.51 -4.89
CA ASN A 49 23.98 -1.50 -4.23
C ASN A 49 23.00 -0.52 -4.90
N LYS A 50 23.46 0.64 -5.36
CA LYS A 50 22.66 1.58 -6.18
C LYS A 50 22.25 0.93 -7.50
N ARG A 51 23.17 0.27 -8.20
CA ARG A 51 22.89 -0.47 -9.44
C ARG A 51 21.98 -1.68 -9.22
N LYS A 52 22.12 -2.40 -8.10
CA LYS A 52 21.19 -3.48 -7.69
C LYS A 52 19.78 -2.93 -7.43
N LYS A 53 19.65 -1.83 -6.66
CA LYS A 53 18.36 -1.17 -6.43
C LYS A 53 17.72 -0.67 -7.73
N GLN A 54 18.50 -0.08 -8.63
CA GLN A 54 18.01 0.33 -9.95
C GLN A 54 17.56 -0.86 -10.80
N ARG A 55 18.34 -1.95 -10.86
CA ARG A 55 17.94 -3.17 -11.58
C ARG A 55 16.71 -3.83 -10.97
N HIS A 56 16.58 -3.82 -9.65
CA HIS A 56 15.41 -4.34 -8.96
C HIS A 56 14.18 -3.46 -9.21
N LYS A 57 14.32 -2.14 -9.23
CA LYS A 57 13.26 -1.21 -9.62
C LYS A 57 12.83 -1.42 -11.07
N VAL A 58 13.78 -1.56 -12.00
CA VAL A 58 13.50 -1.86 -13.42
C VAL A 58 12.81 -3.22 -13.57
N TYR A 59 13.22 -4.24 -12.80
CA TYR A 59 12.58 -5.56 -12.80
C TYR A 59 11.15 -5.50 -12.24
N ILE A 60 10.92 -4.78 -11.13
CA ILE A 60 9.57 -4.55 -10.57
C ILE A 60 8.71 -3.75 -11.54
N ASP A 61 9.26 -2.73 -12.20
CA ASP A 61 8.55 -1.96 -13.23
C ASP A 61 8.24 -2.81 -14.46
N HIS A 62 9.13 -3.72 -14.86
CA HIS A 62 8.88 -4.67 -15.95
C HIS A 62 7.84 -5.72 -15.56
N GLN A 63 7.89 -6.23 -14.32
CA GLN A 63 6.87 -7.14 -13.81
C GLN A 63 5.52 -6.43 -13.67
N ARG A 64 5.47 -5.21 -13.14
CA ARG A 64 4.25 -4.39 -13.10
C ARG A 64 3.69 -4.19 -14.50
N LYS A 65 4.51 -3.78 -15.47
CA LYS A 65 4.07 -3.65 -16.88
C LYS A 65 3.60 -4.97 -17.48
N PHE A 66 4.23 -6.09 -17.14
CA PHE A 66 3.87 -7.42 -17.62
C PHE A 66 2.57 -7.94 -17.01
N TYR A 67 2.36 -7.73 -15.70
CA TYR A 67 1.12 -8.09 -15.01
C TYR A 67 -0.03 -7.12 -15.33
N ASP A 68 0.25 -5.84 -15.57
CA ASP A 68 -0.72 -4.86 -16.06
C ASP A 68 -1.24 -5.24 -17.46
N THR A 69 -0.42 -5.89 -18.30
CA THR A 69 -0.87 -6.46 -19.59
C THR A 69 -1.67 -7.76 -19.47
N MET A 70 -1.75 -8.40 -18.30
CA MET A 70 -2.52 -9.63 -18.10
C MET A 70 -3.80 -9.43 -17.29
N ARG A 71 -3.93 -8.31 -16.56
CA ARG A 71 -5.09 -8.05 -15.72
C ARG A 71 -6.25 -7.57 -16.56
N ARG A 72 -7.20 -8.47 -16.81
CA ARG A 72 -8.48 -8.10 -17.40
C ARG A 72 -9.26 -7.23 -16.43
N SER A 73 -9.84 -6.16 -16.95
CA SER A 73 -10.48 -5.12 -16.16
C SER A 73 -11.92 -4.88 -16.62
N LEU A 74 -12.83 -4.76 -15.64
CA LEU A 74 -14.23 -4.40 -15.86
C LEU A 74 -14.47 -2.97 -15.39
N LEU A 75 -15.11 -2.15 -16.21
CA LEU A 75 -15.73 -0.90 -15.79
C LEU A 75 -17.24 -1.08 -15.66
N VAL A 76 -17.78 -0.84 -14.47
CA VAL A 76 -19.22 -0.78 -14.21
C VAL A 76 -19.64 0.68 -14.08
N SER A 77 -20.67 1.07 -14.83
CA SER A 77 -21.09 2.47 -14.92
C SER A 77 -22.59 2.59 -15.10
N ALA A 78 -23.26 3.57 -14.47
CA ALA A 78 -24.67 3.85 -14.78
C ALA A 78 -24.80 4.48 -16.19
N THR A 79 -26.00 4.72 -16.70
CA THR A 79 -26.21 5.40 -18.01
C THR A 79 -26.70 6.85 -17.90
N ASP A 80 -26.73 7.45 -16.71
CA ASP A 80 -27.39 8.74 -16.43
C ASP A 80 -26.48 9.98 -16.54
N TYR A 81 -25.48 9.96 -17.42
CA TYR A 81 -24.53 11.07 -17.64
C TYR A 81 -24.20 11.22 -19.12
N ASP A 82 -23.41 12.24 -19.47
CA ASP A 82 -23.07 12.58 -20.86
C ASP A 82 -21.85 11.81 -21.42
N ASP A 83 -21.69 11.87 -22.75
CA ASP A 83 -20.58 11.24 -23.47
C ASP A 83 -19.21 11.69 -22.93
N SER A 84 -19.06 12.97 -22.56
CA SER A 84 -17.79 13.50 -22.06
C SER A 84 -17.35 12.86 -20.74
N THR A 85 -18.31 12.54 -19.86
CA THR A 85 -18.05 11.91 -18.58
C THR A 85 -17.40 10.54 -18.78
N ILE A 86 -18.03 9.68 -19.59
CA ILE A 86 -17.51 8.34 -19.82
C ILE A 86 -16.21 8.36 -20.62
N GLU A 87 -16.04 9.30 -21.55
CA GLU A 87 -14.76 9.46 -22.24
C GLU A 87 -13.60 9.77 -21.29
N ALA A 88 -13.82 10.64 -20.29
CA ALA A 88 -12.80 10.96 -19.30
C ALA A 88 -12.40 9.71 -18.49
N ILE A 89 -13.39 8.91 -18.10
CA ILE A 89 -13.19 7.68 -17.33
C ILE A 89 -12.50 6.60 -18.15
N LEU A 90 -12.89 6.41 -19.41
CA LEU A 90 -12.27 5.46 -20.33
C LEU A 90 -10.79 5.77 -20.57
N LYS A 91 -10.42 7.05 -20.62
CA LYS A 91 -9.01 7.48 -20.73
C LYS A 91 -8.17 7.06 -19.51
N LEU A 92 -8.77 7.08 -18.32
CA LEU A 92 -8.10 6.69 -17.07
C LEU A 92 -8.03 5.18 -16.89
N VAL A 93 -9.15 4.48 -17.07
CA VAL A 93 -9.30 3.07 -16.73
C VAL A 93 -8.81 2.16 -17.85
N LYS A 94 -9.11 2.48 -19.12
CA LYS A 94 -8.87 1.63 -20.29
C LYS A 94 -9.33 0.19 -20.09
N PRO A 95 -10.63 -0.02 -19.80
CA PRO A 95 -11.14 -1.32 -19.42
C PRO A 95 -11.16 -2.30 -20.60
N ASP A 96 -11.06 -3.59 -20.30
CA ASP A 96 -11.25 -4.68 -21.27
C ASP A 96 -12.74 -5.00 -21.48
N LEU A 97 -13.55 -4.82 -20.44
CA LEU A 97 -15.00 -4.99 -20.47
C LEU A 97 -15.69 -3.76 -19.89
N ILE A 98 -16.80 -3.35 -20.49
CA ILE A 98 -17.65 -2.27 -19.99
C ILE A 98 -19.05 -2.83 -19.73
N CYS A 99 -19.58 -2.60 -18.54
CA CYS A 99 -20.95 -2.89 -18.20
C CYS A 99 -21.70 -1.60 -17.83
N PHE A 100 -22.75 -1.33 -18.59
CA PHE A 100 -23.70 -0.25 -18.30
C PHE A 100 -24.89 -0.77 -17.51
N ILE A 101 -25.29 -0.03 -16.48
CA ILE A 101 -26.46 -0.30 -15.64
C ILE A 101 -27.47 0.84 -15.85
N GLY A 102 -28.74 0.52 -16.03
CA GLY A 102 -29.81 1.52 -16.22
C GLY A 102 -30.51 1.36 -17.57
N ASP A 103 -30.86 2.47 -18.21
CA ASP A 103 -31.44 2.46 -19.56
C ASP A 103 -30.43 1.94 -20.61
N ASP A 104 -30.93 1.46 -21.75
CA ASP A 104 -30.09 0.99 -22.87
C ASP A 104 -29.10 2.09 -23.30
N PHE A 105 -27.81 1.80 -23.13
CA PHE A 105 -26.71 2.72 -23.43
C PHE A 105 -26.72 3.17 -24.90
N ARG A 106 -27.25 2.34 -25.82
CA ARG A 106 -27.36 2.66 -27.26
C ARG A 106 -28.36 3.78 -27.55
N ARG A 107 -29.29 4.02 -26.62
CA ARG A 107 -30.25 5.14 -26.70
C ARG A 107 -29.73 6.38 -26.00
N THR A 108 -28.71 6.22 -25.17
CA THR A 108 -28.24 7.26 -24.25
C THR A 108 -26.99 7.97 -24.79
N PHE A 109 -26.10 7.22 -25.42
CA PHE A 109 -24.82 7.73 -25.92
C PHE A 109 -24.79 7.84 -27.45
N GLY A 110 -23.94 8.74 -27.96
CA GLY A 110 -23.72 8.90 -29.39
C GLY A 110 -23.05 7.68 -30.04
N ASN A 111 -23.34 7.44 -31.33
CA ASN A 111 -22.76 6.33 -32.10
C ASN A 111 -21.22 6.35 -32.10
N ASP A 112 -20.62 7.54 -32.20
CA ASP A 112 -19.15 7.71 -32.21
C ASP A 112 -18.50 7.16 -30.93
N LEU A 113 -19.14 7.40 -29.78
CA LEU A 113 -18.68 6.88 -28.50
C LEU A 113 -18.86 5.36 -28.41
N ILE A 114 -19.98 4.83 -28.92
CA ILE A 114 -20.24 3.38 -28.96
C ILE A 114 -19.21 2.66 -29.82
N GLU A 115 -18.90 3.19 -31.00
CA GLU A 115 -17.86 2.64 -31.87
C GLU A 115 -16.48 2.67 -31.19
N LYS A 116 -16.15 3.76 -30.52
CA LYS A 116 -14.91 3.90 -29.75
C LYS A 116 -14.81 2.88 -28.62
N MET A 117 -15.89 2.67 -27.86
CA MET A 117 -15.95 1.67 -26.81
C MET A 117 -15.77 0.26 -27.38
N ASN A 118 -16.48 -0.08 -28.46
CA ASN A 118 -16.35 -1.38 -29.11
C ASN A 118 -14.93 -1.61 -29.64
N TRP A 119 -14.30 -0.60 -30.23
CA TRP A 119 -12.92 -0.70 -30.70
C TRP A 119 -11.94 -0.92 -29.55
N MET A 120 -12.14 -0.23 -28.42
CA MET A 120 -11.31 -0.36 -27.22
C MET A 120 -11.44 -1.74 -26.56
N THR A 121 -12.65 -2.26 -26.43
CA THR A 121 -12.94 -3.50 -25.68
C THR A 121 -13.01 -4.74 -26.55
N GLY A 122 -12.89 -4.61 -27.87
CA GLY A 122 -13.14 -5.72 -28.81
C GLY A 122 -14.62 -6.11 -28.90
N GLY A 123 -15.53 -5.17 -28.61
CA GLY A 123 -16.98 -5.38 -28.61
C GLY A 123 -17.55 -5.89 -27.28
N ASN A 124 -16.74 -5.95 -26.22
CA ASN A 124 -17.16 -6.41 -24.89
C ASN A 124 -17.84 -5.28 -24.10
N VAL A 125 -18.95 -4.78 -24.65
CA VAL A 125 -19.82 -3.80 -24.00
C VAL A 125 -21.16 -4.47 -23.73
N VAL A 126 -21.51 -4.58 -22.45
CA VAL A 126 -22.73 -5.22 -21.99
C VAL A 126 -23.61 -4.22 -21.24
N TRP A 127 -24.89 -4.54 -21.16
CA TRP A 127 -25.89 -3.72 -20.49
C TRP A 127 -26.78 -4.60 -19.61
N ILE A 128 -27.19 -4.02 -18.47
CA ILE A 128 -28.10 -4.60 -17.50
C ILE A 128 -29.18 -3.56 -17.20
N ASP A 129 -30.43 -3.92 -17.46
CA ASP A 129 -31.59 -3.10 -17.14
C ASP A 129 -31.73 -2.96 -15.62
N SER A 130 -31.92 -1.73 -15.13
CA SER A 130 -32.02 -1.48 -13.69
C SER A 130 -32.67 -0.13 -13.40
N ASP A 131 -33.49 -0.07 -12.35
CA ASP A 131 -33.99 1.21 -11.86
C ASP A 131 -32.89 1.93 -11.08
N LEU A 132 -32.30 2.97 -11.70
CA LEU A 132 -31.27 3.80 -11.09
C LEU A 132 -31.77 4.62 -9.88
N ALA A 133 -33.09 4.66 -9.62
CA ALA A 133 -33.65 5.25 -8.40
C ALA A 133 -33.72 4.25 -7.23
N ASP A 134 -33.55 2.94 -7.46
CA ASP A 134 -33.53 1.92 -6.43
C ASP A 134 -32.09 1.46 -6.13
N VAL A 135 -31.63 1.73 -4.91
CA VAL A 135 -30.30 1.34 -4.44
C VAL A 135 -30.08 -0.17 -4.52
N HIS A 136 -31.10 -0.98 -4.18
CA HIS A 136 -30.98 -2.43 -4.22
C HIS A 136 -30.87 -2.94 -5.66
N ALA A 137 -31.71 -2.43 -6.56
CA ALA A 137 -31.66 -2.78 -7.98
C ALA A 137 -30.29 -2.47 -8.59
N VAL A 138 -29.70 -1.30 -8.26
CA VAL A 138 -28.34 -0.96 -8.72
C VAL A 138 -27.30 -1.91 -8.12
N MET A 139 -27.40 -2.23 -6.82
CA MET A 139 -26.45 -3.13 -6.16
C MET A 139 -26.49 -4.56 -6.72
N ASP A 140 -27.68 -5.06 -7.09
CA ASP A 140 -27.87 -6.38 -7.68
C ASP A 140 -27.35 -6.41 -9.13
N ALA A 141 -27.61 -5.36 -9.91
CA ALA A 141 -27.06 -5.21 -11.25
C ALA A 141 -25.52 -5.18 -11.25
N VAL A 142 -24.89 -4.57 -10.24
CA VAL A 142 -23.41 -4.64 -10.10
C VAL A 142 -22.94 -6.07 -9.78
N ASP A 143 -23.63 -6.81 -8.92
CA ASP A 143 -23.26 -8.21 -8.64
C ASP A 143 -23.43 -9.09 -9.89
N GLU A 144 -24.48 -8.86 -10.68
CA GLU A 144 -24.67 -9.53 -11.97
C GLU A 144 -23.56 -9.17 -12.97
N ALA A 145 -23.19 -7.89 -13.08
CA ALA A 145 -22.10 -7.44 -13.94
C ALA A 145 -20.78 -8.14 -13.60
N VAL A 146 -20.46 -8.21 -12.31
CA VAL A 146 -19.26 -8.89 -11.81
C VAL A 146 -19.37 -10.41 -12.00
N GLY A 147 -20.54 -10.99 -11.80
CA GLY A 147 -20.79 -12.42 -12.06
C GLY A 147 -20.54 -12.79 -13.52
N ARG A 148 -21.01 -11.97 -14.47
CA ARG A 148 -20.74 -12.15 -15.91
C ARG A 148 -19.25 -11.99 -16.22
N ALA A 149 -18.59 -11.01 -15.63
CA ALA A 149 -17.16 -10.75 -15.82
C ALA A 149 -16.26 -11.81 -15.15
N SER A 150 -16.73 -12.49 -14.11
CA SER A 150 -16.00 -13.60 -13.47
C SER A 150 -15.80 -14.78 -14.42
N ALA A 151 -16.68 -14.98 -15.41
CA ALA A 151 -16.51 -16.00 -16.45
C ALA A 151 -15.40 -15.62 -17.45
N GLU A 152 -15.01 -14.35 -17.49
CA GLU A 152 -14.01 -13.77 -18.39
C GLU A 152 -12.65 -13.54 -17.71
N GLU A 153 -12.42 -14.12 -16.52
CA GLU A 153 -11.18 -13.99 -15.75
C GLU A 153 -10.79 -12.53 -15.43
N VAL A 154 -11.77 -11.67 -15.12
CA VAL A 154 -11.50 -10.28 -14.72
C VAL A 154 -10.84 -10.20 -13.34
N ASP A 155 -9.68 -9.53 -13.29
CA ASP A 155 -8.86 -9.34 -12.10
C ASP A 155 -9.17 -8.03 -11.36
N GLU A 156 -9.60 -7.00 -12.08
CA GLU A 156 -9.80 -5.66 -11.52
C GLU A 156 -11.15 -5.06 -11.91
N VAL A 157 -11.92 -4.61 -10.92
CA VAL A 157 -13.22 -4.01 -11.13
C VAL A 157 -13.16 -2.53 -10.77
N TYR A 158 -13.53 -1.70 -11.73
CA TYR A 158 -13.69 -0.26 -11.62
C TYR A 158 -15.18 0.07 -11.58
N VAL A 159 -15.57 0.97 -10.69
CA VAL A 159 -16.95 1.45 -10.58
C VAL A 159 -16.96 2.96 -10.75
N ASN A 160 -17.72 3.44 -11.73
CA ASN A 160 -17.95 4.86 -11.93
C ASN A 160 -18.97 5.39 -10.92
N VAL A 161 -18.56 6.34 -10.08
CA VAL A 161 -19.41 6.99 -9.06
C VAL A 161 -19.75 8.44 -9.40
N THR A 162 -19.53 8.86 -10.66
CA THR A 162 -20.00 10.13 -11.23
C THR A 162 -21.52 10.25 -11.44
N PRO A 163 -22.30 9.17 -11.71
CA PRO A 163 -23.73 9.23 -12.04
C PRO A 163 -24.55 10.36 -11.40
N GLY A 164 -25.30 11.08 -12.24
CA GLY A 164 -26.02 12.31 -11.87
C GLY A 164 -27.15 12.10 -10.86
N ARG A 165 -27.67 10.87 -10.72
CA ARG A 165 -28.61 10.49 -9.65
C ARG A 165 -27.84 10.09 -8.39
N SER A 166 -28.13 10.81 -7.30
CA SER A 166 -27.46 10.60 -6.00
C SER A 166 -27.55 9.14 -5.49
N LEU A 167 -28.66 8.44 -5.72
CA LEU A 167 -28.85 7.06 -5.25
C LEU A 167 -28.00 6.03 -6.00
N ALA A 168 -27.92 6.12 -7.34
CA ALA A 168 -27.06 5.22 -8.12
C ALA A 168 -25.58 5.41 -7.77
N SER A 169 -25.12 6.67 -7.66
CA SER A 169 -23.77 6.99 -7.21
C SER A 169 -23.47 6.46 -5.80
N ILE A 170 -24.41 6.61 -4.85
CA ILE A 170 -24.28 6.04 -3.50
C ILE A 170 -24.21 4.52 -3.56
N ALA A 171 -25.06 3.85 -4.34
CA ALA A 171 -25.09 2.40 -4.47
C ALA A 171 -23.78 1.86 -5.04
N LEU A 172 -23.30 2.48 -6.12
CA LEU A 172 -22.04 2.14 -6.80
C LEU A 172 -20.83 2.35 -5.87
N TYR A 173 -20.77 3.49 -5.18
CA TYR A 173 -19.73 3.74 -4.19
C TYR A 173 -19.78 2.75 -3.03
N THR A 174 -20.97 2.48 -2.50
CA THR A 174 -21.20 1.51 -1.41
C THR A 174 -20.74 0.11 -1.83
N LYS A 175 -21.06 -0.30 -3.06
CA LYS A 175 -20.61 -1.60 -3.58
C LYS A 175 -19.10 -1.68 -3.70
N ALA A 176 -18.48 -0.59 -4.16
CA ALA A 176 -17.03 -0.51 -4.24
C ALA A 176 -16.38 -0.60 -2.85
N CYS A 177 -16.99 0.02 -1.83
CA CYS A 177 -16.60 -0.15 -0.43
C CYS A 177 -16.73 -1.61 0.06
N LEU A 178 -17.87 -2.25 -0.19
CA LEU A 178 -18.17 -3.61 0.30
C LEU A 178 -17.28 -4.68 -0.34
N ARG A 179 -17.02 -4.58 -1.65
CA ARG A 179 -16.27 -5.60 -2.41
C ARG A 179 -14.80 -5.25 -2.59
N GLY A 180 -14.40 -4.03 -2.23
CA GLY A 180 -13.02 -3.55 -2.40
C GLY A 180 -12.64 -3.33 -3.87
N PHE A 181 -13.60 -2.89 -4.69
CA PHE A 181 -13.39 -2.44 -6.07
C PHE A 181 -12.66 -1.09 -6.09
N VAL A 182 -12.32 -0.59 -7.27
CA VAL A 182 -11.74 0.74 -7.46
C VAL A 182 -12.83 1.71 -7.88
N ALA A 183 -13.09 2.76 -7.10
CA ALA A 183 -14.05 3.80 -7.50
C ALA A 183 -13.32 4.87 -8.30
N VAL A 184 -13.96 5.28 -9.37
CA VAL A 184 -13.51 6.37 -10.24
C VAL A 184 -14.65 7.36 -10.39
N ALA A 185 -14.30 8.65 -10.45
CA ALA A 185 -15.25 9.71 -10.69
C ALA A 185 -14.65 10.70 -11.67
N GLU A 186 -15.50 11.35 -12.45
CA GLU A 186 -15.17 12.53 -13.21
C GLU A 186 -15.44 13.77 -12.34
N VAL A 187 -14.44 14.65 -12.24
CA VAL A 187 -14.52 15.93 -11.54
C VAL A 187 -13.82 16.98 -12.40
N ASP A 188 -14.56 18.01 -12.84
CA ASP A 188 -14.07 19.16 -13.61
C ASP A 188 -13.34 18.80 -14.92
N GLY A 189 -13.90 17.90 -15.71
CA GLY A 189 -13.36 17.35 -16.95
C GLY A 189 -12.24 16.31 -16.75
N ARG A 190 -12.04 15.80 -15.53
CA ARG A 190 -10.93 14.91 -15.19
C ARG A 190 -11.39 13.69 -14.41
N ALA A 191 -11.05 12.51 -14.90
CA ALA A 191 -11.23 11.29 -14.14
C ALA A 191 -10.19 11.17 -13.02
N ILE A 192 -10.67 10.92 -11.80
CA ILE A 192 -9.87 10.70 -10.61
C ILE A 192 -10.25 9.36 -9.98
N ARG A 193 -9.32 8.77 -9.22
CA ARG A 193 -9.63 7.64 -8.34
C ARG A 193 -10.20 8.17 -7.04
N VAL A 194 -11.40 7.74 -6.69
CA VAL A 194 -12.06 8.12 -5.44
C VAL A 194 -11.49 7.25 -4.32
N PRO A 195 -11.06 7.83 -3.20
CA PRO A 195 -10.56 7.07 -2.06
C PRO A 195 -11.71 6.28 -1.43
N ILE A 196 -11.82 4.99 -1.77
CA ILE A 196 -12.77 4.07 -1.13
C ILE A 196 -12.29 3.73 0.27
N VAL A 197 -13.18 3.82 1.25
CA VAL A 197 -13.01 3.19 2.57
C VAL A 197 -13.52 1.75 2.42
N PRO A 198 -12.66 0.73 2.33
CA PRO A 198 -13.15 -0.63 2.19
C PRO A 198 -13.92 -0.97 3.47
N TYR A 199 -15.16 -1.40 3.34
CA TYR A 199 -15.93 -1.97 4.44
C TYR A 199 -15.48 -3.41 4.74
N ASN A 200 -14.49 -3.92 3.99
CA ASN A 200 -13.88 -5.21 4.24
C ASN A 200 -13.42 -5.27 5.69
N SER A 201 -14.11 -6.12 6.44
CA SER A 201 -13.98 -6.43 7.85
C SER A 201 -12.61 -7.04 8.13
N LEU A 202 -11.55 -6.24 7.99
CA LEU A 202 -10.29 -6.56 8.62
C LEU A 202 -10.63 -6.67 10.10
N PRO A 203 -10.38 -7.84 10.73
CA PRO A 203 -10.59 -7.95 12.16
C PRO A 203 -9.76 -6.87 12.83
N TRP A 204 -10.23 -6.34 13.95
CA TRP A 204 -9.59 -5.20 14.61
C TRP A 204 -8.10 -5.45 14.86
N GLN A 205 -7.69 -6.72 15.09
CA GLN A 205 -6.28 -7.13 15.19
C GLN A 205 -5.47 -6.81 13.93
N ALA A 206 -6.03 -7.03 12.75
CA ALA A 206 -5.38 -6.72 11.47
C ALA A 206 -5.30 -5.20 11.24
N LEU A 207 -6.33 -4.45 11.64
CA LEU A 207 -6.31 -2.99 11.61
C LEU A 207 -5.27 -2.42 12.58
N GLU A 208 -5.15 -2.97 13.78
CA GLU A 208 -4.16 -2.57 14.78
C GLU A 208 -2.73 -2.83 14.28
N ILE A 209 -2.49 -3.95 13.59
CA ILE A 209 -1.20 -4.23 12.95
C ILE A 209 -0.86 -3.16 11.91
N LEU A 210 -1.81 -2.79 11.05
CA LEU A 210 -1.61 -1.75 10.03
C LEU A 210 -1.36 -0.38 10.67
N ARG A 211 -2.12 -0.04 11.72
CA ARG A 211 -1.96 1.21 12.49
C ARG A 211 -0.56 1.32 13.08
N VAL A 212 -0.12 0.33 13.84
CA VAL A 212 1.19 0.32 14.49
C VAL A 212 2.31 0.34 13.45
N LEU A 213 2.17 -0.43 12.36
CA LEU A 213 3.16 -0.43 11.28
C LEU A 213 3.29 0.96 10.63
N HIS A 214 2.19 1.70 10.51
CA HIS A 214 2.17 3.06 9.97
C HIS A 214 2.72 4.10 10.96
N GLU A 215 2.18 4.15 12.18
CA GLU A 215 2.48 5.20 13.16
C GLU A 215 3.85 5.04 13.84
N ASP A 216 4.23 3.81 14.19
CA ASP A 216 5.41 3.56 15.02
C ASP A 216 6.64 3.15 14.21
N PHE A 217 6.44 2.65 12.98
CA PHE A 217 7.50 2.05 12.17
C PHE A 217 7.61 2.61 10.75
N ASP A 218 6.89 3.68 10.44
CA ASP A 218 6.98 4.39 9.15
C ASP A 218 6.79 3.43 7.95
N GLY A 219 5.92 2.44 8.12
CA GLY A 219 5.56 1.45 7.11
C GLY A 219 6.48 0.22 7.02
N ARG A 220 7.51 0.07 7.86
CA ARG A 220 8.39 -1.12 7.83
C ARG A 220 8.90 -1.53 9.22
N ALA A 221 8.60 -2.77 9.61
CA ALA A 221 9.08 -3.36 10.87
C ALA A 221 9.58 -4.79 10.68
N SER A 222 10.47 -5.25 11.58
CA SER A 222 10.68 -6.70 11.70
C SER A 222 9.47 -7.32 12.40
N LEU A 223 9.14 -8.57 12.10
CA LEU A 223 8.01 -9.28 12.72
C LEU A 223 8.16 -9.34 14.25
N ALA A 224 9.39 -9.46 14.75
CA ALA A 224 9.68 -9.47 16.18
C ALA A 224 9.34 -8.10 16.81
N ASP A 225 9.83 -7.00 16.24
CA ASP A 225 9.58 -5.65 16.75
C ASP A 225 8.09 -5.29 16.68
N LEU A 226 7.45 -5.63 15.56
CA LEU A 226 6.02 -5.42 15.36
C LEU A 226 5.19 -6.16 16.41
N SER A 227 5.47 -7.45 16.62
CA SER A 227 4.75 -8.28 17.61
C SER A 227 4.92 -7.81 19.05
N GLY A 228 6.02 -7.13 19.37
CA GLY A 228 6.26 -6.54 20.68
C GLY A 228 5.40 -5.30 20.94
N ARG A 229 4.96 -4.63 19.87
CA ARG A 229 4.26 -3.35 19.93
C ARG A 229 2.76 -3.46 19.73
N VAL A 230 2.31 -4.37 18.85
CA VAL A 230 0.90 -4.58 18.58
C VAL A 230 0.16 -5.18 19.79
N ASN A 231 -1.03 -4.66 20.07
CA ASN A 231 -1.89 -5.18 21.12
C ASN A 231 -3.07 -5.95 20.51
N LEU A 232 -2.94 -7.25 20.31
CA LEU A 232 -3.93 -8.07 19.58
C LEU A 232 -4.98 -8.74 20.49
N GLY A 233 -4.96 -8.45 21.79
CA GLY A 233 -5.69 -9.23 22.79
C GLY A 233 -5.06 -10.60 23.04
N GLY A 234 -5.32 -11.20 24.19
CA GLY A 234 -4.79 -12.53 24.52
C GLY A 234 -5.70 -13.64 23.97
N GLU A 235 -5.15 -14.54 23.16
CA GLU A 235 -5.65 -15.90 23.04
C GLU A 235 -4.79 -16.77 23.97
N GLU A 236 -5.40 -17.45 24.95
CA GLU A 236 -4.68 -18.34 25.87
C GLU A 236 -3.88 -19.38 25.06
N GLY A 237 -2.56 -19.39 25.23
CA GLY A 237 -1.67 -20.43 24.69
C GLY A 237 -0.87 -20.08 23.41
N ARG A 238 -1.06 -18.92 22.77
CA ARG A 238 -0.24 -18.50 21.59
C ARG A 238 0.76 -17.40 21.93
N SER A 239 1.97 -17.50 21.36
CA SER A 239 2.95 -16.41 21.47
C SER A 239 2.50 -15.20 20.66
N LYS A 240 2.82 -13.98 21.13
CA LYS A 240 2.48 -12.73 20.41
C LYS A 240 3.00 -12.70 18.97
N ILE A 241 4.20 -13.25 18.76
CA ILE A 241 4.80 -13.38 17.42
C ILE A 241 3.93 -14.27 16.52
N ALA A 242 3.52 -15.44 17.00
CA ALA A 242 2.70 -16.36 16.22
C ALA A 242 1.31 -15.78 15.91
N LEU A 243 0.71 -15.05 16.85
CA LEU A 243 -0.58 -14.40 16.64
C LEU A 243 -0.47 -13.26 15.62
N THR A 244 0.59 -12.46 15.71
CA THR A 244 0.86 -11.39 14.74
C THR A 244 1.09 -11.96 13.33
N ASP A 245 1.91 -13.01 13.22
CA ASP A 245 2.16 -13.71 11.96
C ASP A 245 0.88 -14.34 11.38
N TYR A 246 0.01 -14.90 12.22
CA TYR A 246 -1.29 -15.43 11.81
C TYR A 246 -2.16 -14.36 11.14
N TYR A 247 -2.37 -13.21 11.80
CA TYR A 247 -3.20 -12.15 11.23
C TYR A 247 -2.58 -11.53 9.98
N ILE A 248 -1.25 -11.43 9.93
CA ILE A 248 -0.54 -10.99 8.73
C ILE A 248 -0.80 -11.94 7.57
N ASN A 249 -0.52 -13.24 7.74
CA ASN A 249 -0.65 -14.20 6.65
C ASN A 249 -2.12 -14.43 6.25
N LYS A 250 -3.06 -14.38 7.20
CA LYS A 250 -4.48 -14.64 6.93
C LYS A 250 -5.22 -13.46 6.32
N TYR A 251 -4.91 -12.22 6.73
CA TYR A 251 -5.72 -11.04 6.38
C TYR A 251 -4.96 -9.94 5.66
N LEU A 252 -3.64 -9.81 5.86
CA LEU A 252 -2.89 -8.63 5.41
C LEU A 252 -1.98 -8.88 4.21
N LYS A 253 -1.34 -10.05 4.16
CA LYS A 253 -0.27 -10.37 3.21
C LYS A 253 -0.77 -10.33 1.76
N GLY A 254 0.05 -9.75 0.89
CA GLY A 254 -0.23 -9.60 -0.54
C GLY A 254 -0.93 -8.27 -0.84
N LYS A 255 -2.11 -8.02 -0.24
CA LYS A 255 -2.91 -6.82 -0.52
C LYS A 255 -2.48 -5.60 0.28
N TYR A 256 -2.33 -5.75 1.60
CA TYR A 256 -2.11 -4.62 2.53
C TYR A 256 -0.67 -4.54 3.04
N VAL A 257 0.04 -5.68 3.09
CA VAL A 257 1.46 -5.74 3.45
C VAL A 257 2.21 -6.73 2.56
N SER A 258 3.50 -6.48 2.31
CA SER A 258 4.44 -7.45 1.77
C SER A 258 5.35 -7.97 2.88
N VAL A 259 5.82 -9.22 2.75
CA VAL A 259 6.72 -9.84 3.72
C VAL A 259 8.01 -10.25 3.02
N GLU A 260 9.14 -9.83 3.57
CA GLU A 260 10.47 -10.07 3.01
C GLU A 260 11.39 -10.69 4.04
N LEU A 261 12.17 -11.71 3.65
CA LEU A 261 13.22 -12.27 4.48
C LEU A 261 14.55 -11.55 4.22
N VAL A 262 15.04 -10.79 5.18
CA VAL A 262 16.31 -10.06 5.11
C VAL A 262 17.19 -10.49 6.27
N GLU A 263 18.39 -11.01 5.97
CA GLU A 263 19.37 -11.42 6.98
C GLU A 263 18.80 -12.33 8.08
N LYS A 264 17.98 -13.33 7.66
CA LYS A 264 17.27 -14.27 8.53
C LYS A 264 16.17 -13.66 9.43
N LYS A 265 15.80 -12.40 9.20
CA LYS A 265 14.66 -11.74 9.87
C LYS A 265 13.53 -11.51 8.86
N LEU A 266 12.30 -11.78 9.30
CA LEU A 266 11.10 -11.45 8.54
C LEU A 266 10.77 -9.98 8.75
N TYR A 267 10.69 -9.23 7.65
CA TYR A 267 10.24 -7.85 7.62
C TYR A 267 8.86 -7.76 6.99
N VAL A 268 8.03 -6.91 7.57
CA VAL A 268 6.69 -6.60 7.11
C VAL A 268 6.73 -5.17 6.59
N ASN A 269 6.37 -4.95 5.33
CA ASN A 269 6.30 -3.63 4.71
C ASN A 269 4.85 -3.33 4.32
N ILE A 270 4.37 -2.12 4.61
CA ILE A 270 3.04 -1.69 4.23
C ILE A 270 2.97 -1.42 2.71
N THR A 271 1.85 -1.76 2.08
CA THR A 271 1.58 -1.36 0.68
C THR A 271 0.87 -0.01 0.66
N GLU A 272 0.78 0.62 -0.52
CA GLU A 272 -0.01 1.86 -0.69
C GLU A 272 -1.47 1.70 -0.24
N VAL A 273 -2.06 0.52 -0.51
CA VAL A 273 -3.42 0.18 -0.07
C VAL A 273 -3.49 0.03 1.45
N GLY A 274 -2.51 -0.66 2.06
CA GLY A 274 -2.43 -0.80 3.51
C GLY A 274 -2.23 0.53 4.23
N GLU A 275 -1.39 1.42 3.69
CA GLU A 275 -1.13 2.74 4.26
C GLU A 275 -2.37 3.61 4.22
N SER A 276 -3.10 3.58 3.10
CA SER A 276 -4.37 4.29 2.95
C SER A 276 -5.40 3.86 4.01
N ILE A 277 -5.44 2.56 4.35
CA ILE A 277 -6.33 2.05 5.41
C ILE A 277 -5.82 2.44 6.80
N ALA A 278 -4.52 2.28 7.05
CA ALA A 278 -3.90 2.59 8.34
C ALA A 278 -4.15 4.05 8.74
N ARG A 279 -3.85 5.00 7.85
CA ARG A 279 -4.04 6.44 8.07
C ARG A 279 -5.48 6.78 8.46
N ARG A 280 -6.45 6.18 7.76
CA ARG A 280 -7.87 6.43 8.02
C ARG A 280 -8.37 5.79 9.31
N TYR A 281 -7.83 4.63 9.68
CA TYR A 281 -8.12 4.02 10.98
C TYR A 281 -7.54 4.84 12.13
N SER A 282 -6.33 5.37 12.00
CA SER A 282 -5.73 6.33 12.93
C SER A 282 -6.59 7.58 13.11
N ASP A 283 -7.03 8.18 12.00
CA ASP A 283 -7.92 9.35 12.02
C ASP A 283 -9.24 9.05 12.75
N PHE A 284 -9.85 7.90 12.48
CA PHE A 284 -11.08 7.45 13.12
C PHE A 284 -10.91 7.26 14.64
N MET A 285 -9.86 6.56 15.07
CA MET A 285 -9.56 6.36 16.50
C MET A 285 -9.31 7.68 17.20
N SER A 286 -8.55 8.60 16.57
CA SER A 286 -8.31 9.94 17.12
C SER A 286 -9.60 10.76 17.27
N TYR A 287 -10.59 10.55 16.39
CA TYR A 287 -11.89 11.20 16.45
C TYR A 287 -12.80 10.61 17.55
N GLU A 288 -12.77 9.28 17.76
CA GLU A 288 -13.47 8.63 18.88
C GLU A 288 -12.89 9.05 20.24
N GLU A 289 -11.56 9.17 20.36
CA GLU A 289 -10.89 9.66 21.57
C GLU A 289 -11.21 11.15 21.86
N ARG A 290 -11.45 11.93 20.80
CA ARG A 290 -11.84 13.36 20.89
C ARG A 290 -13.33 13.58 21.08
N MET A 291 -14.19 12.55 20.98
CA MET A 291 -15.59 12.70 21.35
C MET A 291 -15.69 12.92 22.86
N PRO A 292 -16.18 14.08 23.33
CA PRO A 292 -16.36 14.28 24.75
C PRO A 292 -17.38 13.26 25.26
N LEU A 293 -17.09 12.70 26.44
CA LEU A 293 -17.91 11.81 27.28
C LEU A 293 -19.40 12.22 27.47
N LYS A 294 -19.83 13.34 26.88
CA LYS A 294 -21.19 13.92 26.90
C LYS A 294 -22.28 13.02 26.30
N LYS A 295 -21.99 12.07 25.41
CA LYS A 295 -23.03 11.12 24.92
C LYS A 295 -23.17 9.86 25.78
N LYS A 296 -22.14 9.42 26.50
CA LYS A 296 -22.25 8.28 27.45
C LYS A 296 -23.03 8.66 28.71
N MET A 297 -23.00 9.93 29.14
CA MET A 297 -23.88 10.40 30.23
C MET A 297 -25.35 10.50 29.83
N LYS A 298 -25.68 10.89 28.59
CA LYS A 298 -27.09 10.93 28.14
C LYS A 298 -27.75 9.55 28.11
N LYS A 299 -27.02 8.48 27.75
CA LYS A 299 -27.58 7.12 27.73
C LYS A 299 -27.87 6.59 29.15
N LYS A 300 -26.98 6.86 30.13
CA LYS A 300 -27.21 6.51 31.54
C LYS A 300 -28.33 7.32 32.21
N ILE A 301 -28.54 8.58 31.81
CA ILE A 301 -29.64 9.40 32.37
C ILE A 301 -31.00 8.93 31.83
N VAL A 302 -31.09 8.52 30.55
CA VAL A 302 -32.34 8.00 29.98
C VAL A 302 -32.72 6.64 30.59
N GLU A 303 -31.77 5.74 30.82
CA GLU A 303 -32.04 4.45 31.48
C GLU A 303 -32.50 4.62 32.95
N LYS A 304 -31.98 5.63 33.66
CA LYS A 304 -32.41 5.92 35.04
C LYS A 304 -33.79 6.56 35.13
N ILE A 305 -34.19 7.36 34.13
CA ILE A 305 -35.52 8.00 34.07
C ILE A 305 -36.61 7.00 33.67
N VAL A 306 -36.28 5.97 32.89
CA VAL A 306 -37.23 4.92 32.48
C VAL A 306 -37.39 3.85 33.58
N GLY A 307 -36.36 3.61 34.40
CA GLY A 307 -36.42 2.65 35.51
C GLY A 307 -37.16 3.11 36.77
N ASP A 308 -37.45 4.40 36.94
CA ASP A 308 -38.17 4.96 38.10
C ASP A 308 -39.69 5.15 37.84
N LYS A 309 -40.23 4.61 36.73
CA LYS A 309 -41.66 4.68 36.38
C LYS A 309 -42.33 3.32 36.17
N SER A 310 -41.80 2.26 36.79
CA SER A 310 -42.45 0.94 36.87
C SER A 310 -42.75 0.58 38.32
#